data_AF-A0AA38RJD8-F1
#
_entry.id   AF-A0AA38RJD8-F1
#
_cell.length_a   1.000
_cell.length_b   1.000
_cell.length_c   1.000
_cell.angle_alpha   90.00
_cell.angle_beta   90.00
_cell.angle_gamma   90.00
#
_symmetry.space_group_name_H-M   'P 1'
#
loop_
_entity.id
_entity.type
_entity.pdbx_description
1 polymer ?
#
loop_
_entity_poly.entity_id
_entity_poly.type
_entity_poly.pdbx_seq_one_letter_code
_entity_poly.pdbx_strand_id
1 'polypeptide(L)'
;MGQVPTKPGPPGTKFRVIGAGMCRTGTKTLNEALTILLDGPVHDAGVQSLGGPLHQVNQWMEIMKKAPYAKTFREKKYIQYLLADVLDGYVATVDCPAVTLTPELMELYPDAIVIATTRDAESWWTSMNIMNSMMSNWYIPFLIMWVPKVGVYGHWRELFRHMTLWRYGDERITRDTLGKHEDHLRAVVPGDKLFWYNVKDGWGPLCKILNVPVPDRPFPHNNSTKDAGKTYREVILAGLVAWAFMITVAALLVWLLGGRLAVVRGTELASVLPSKYRAIVHTNTSNH
;
A
#
# COMPACT_ATOMS: atom_id res chain seq x y z
N MET A 1 -12.96 -7.63 5.47
CA MET A 1 -13.47 -6.42 4.82
C MET A 1 -12.65 -5.20 5.27
N GLY A 2 -11.43 -5.00 4.74
CA GLY A 2 -10.59 -3.85 5.17
C GLY A 2 -9.15 -3.85 4.60
N GLN A 3 -8.80 -4.88 3.84
CA GLN A 3 -7.51 -4.97 3.13
C GLN A 3 -7.65 -4.94 1.60
N VAL A 4 -8.88 -4.78 1.10
CA VAL A 4 -9.17 -4.67 -0.33
C VAL A 4 -9.64 -3.25 -0.60
N PRO A 5 -9.21 -2.61 -1.70
CA PRO A 5 -9.68 -1.27 -2.02
C PRO A 5 -11.19 -1.21 -2.10
N THR A 6 -11.78 -0.27 -1.37
CA THR A 6 -13.21 0.00 -1.40
C THR A 6 -13.54 0.69 -2.73
N LYS A 7 -14.67 0.35 -3.35
CA LYS A 7 -15.15 1.06 -4.54
C LYS A 7 -15.76 2.40 -4.11
N PRO A 8 -15.55 3.48 -4.89
CA PRO A 8 -16.21 4.75 -4.63
C PRO A 8 -17.73 4.61 -4.82
N GLY A 9 -18.46 5.43 -4.08
CA GLY A 9 -19.90 5.62 -4.23
C GLY A 9 -20.22 6.52 -5.43
N PRO A 10 -21.47 6.98 -5.56
CA PRO A 10 -21.85 7.90 -6.63
C PRO A 10 -21.04 9.21 -6.55
N PRO A 11 -20.71 9.84 -7.70
CA PRO A 11 -20.04 11.13 -7.73
C PRO A 11 -20.80 12.19 -6.90
N GLY A 12 -20.07 13.06 -6.21
CA GLY A 12 -20.68 14.08 -5.34
C GLY A 12 -21.16 13.56 -3.99
N THR A 13 -20.77 12.34 -3.60
CA THR A 13 -20.95 11.83 -2.23
C THR A 13 -20.34 12.82 -1.24
N LYS A 14 -21.12 13.21 -0.21
CA LYS A 14 -20.67 14.19 0.78
C LYS A 14 -19.58 13.60 1.68
N PHE A 15 -18.39 14.18 1.61
CA PHE A 15 -17.28 13.88 2.52
C PHE A 15 -17.54 14.49 3.90
N ARG A 16 -17.42 13.69 4.98
CA ARG A 16 -17.84 14.06 6.34
C ARG A 16 -16.77 13.90 7.41
N VAL A 17 -15.84 12.95 7.25
CA VAL A 17 -14.89 12.60 8.32
C VAL A 17 -13.47 12.44 7.79
N ILE A 18 -12.53 13.14 8.42
CA ILE A 18 -11.10 12.94 8.26
C ILE A 18 -10.62 12.06 9.40
N GLY A 19 -10.34 10.79 9.12
CA GLY A 19 -9.77 9.85 10.07
C GLY A 19 -8.27 10.08 10.20
N ALA A 20 -7.85 10.94 11.14
CA ALA A 20 -6.47 11.38 11.32
C ALA A 20 -5.65 10.48 12.26
N GLY A 21 -6.13 9.29 12.63
CA GLY A 21 -5.35 8.36 13.45
C GLY A 21 -4.18 7.74 12.70
N MET A 22 -2.99 7.74 13.33
CA MET A 22 -1.79 7.12 12.75
C MET A 22 -2.03 5.64 12.43
N CYS A 23 -1.31 5.09 11.46
CA CYS A 23 -1.37 3.65 11.18
C CYS A 23 -1.14 2.84 12.48
N ARG A 24 -1.84 1.71 12.61
CA ARG A 24 -1.81 0.80 13.79
C ARG A 24 -2.49 1.30 15.08
N THR A 25 -3.27 2.39 15.04
CA THR A 25 -4.12 2.83 16.18
C THR A 25 -5.57 2.32 16.10
N GLY A 26 -5.90 1.48 15.12
CA GLY A 26 -7.25 0.94 14.91
C GLY A 26 -7.97 1.48 13.67
N THR A 27 -7.24 2.08 12.73
CA THR A 27 -7.77 2.65 11.47
C THR A 27 -8.70 1.72 10.70
N LYS A 28 -8.42 0.41 10.65
CA LYS A 28 -9.27 -0.58 9.96
C LYS A 28 -10.61 -0.81 10.66
N THR A 29 -10.61 -0.83 11.99
CA THR A 29 -11.84 -0.91 12.78
C THR A 29 -12.65 0.38 12.64
N LEU A 30 -11.97 1.54 12.65
CA LEU A 30 -12.62 2.83 12.41
C LEU A 30 -13.22 2.89 11.00
N ASN A 31 -12.52 2.40 9.97
CA ASN A 31 -13.01 2.32 8.60
C ASN A 31 -14.37 1.60 8.55
N GLU A 32 -14.43 0.38 9.10
CA GLU A 32 -15.65 -0.43 9.10
C GLU A 32 -16.77 0.24 9.91
N ALA A 33 -16.45 0.84 11.06
CA ALA A 33 -17.42 1.56 11.87
C ALA A 33 -17.99 2.80 11.13
N LEU A 34 -17.15 3.57 10.46
CA LEU A 34 -17.57 4.74 9.67
C LEU A 34 -18.40 4.33 8.45
N THR A 35 -18.07 3.21 7.78
CA THR A 35 -18.90 2.68 6.69
C THR A 35 -20.31 2.36 7.17
N ILE A 36 -20.45 1.79 8.37
CA ILE A 36 -21.75 1.49 8.97
C ILE A 36 -22.51 2.77 9.35
N LEU A 37 -21.85 3.72 10.01
CA LEU A 37 -22.52 4.91 10.56
C LEU A 37 -22.84 5.98 9.52
N LEU A 38 -22.03 6.08 8.47
CA LEU A 38 -22.19 7.09 7.42
C LEU A 38 -22.88 6.56 6.17
N ASP A 39 -23.23 5.27 6.15
CA ASP A 39 -23.85 4.57 5.03
C ASP A 39 -23.15 4.86 3.69
N GLY A 40 -21.83 4.67 3.68
CA GLY A 40 -21.02 5.02 2.51
C GLY A 40 -19.60 4.48 2.57
N PRO A 41 -18.91 4.44 1.42
CA PRO A 41 -17.58 3.88 1.34
C PRO A 41 -16.55 4.80 1.99
N VAL A 42 -15.65 4.20 2.76
CA VAL A 42 -14.53 4.89 3.40
C VAL A 42 -13.26 4.62 2.61
N HIS A 43 -12.56 5.70 2.25
CA HIS A 43 -11.28 5.64 1.55
C HIS A 43 -10.18 5.24 2.53
N ASP A 44 -9.60 4.04 2.35
CA ASP A 44 -8.45 3.60 3.14
C ASP A 44 -7.16 3.94 2.39
N ALA A 45 -6.49 5.02 2.78
CA ALA A 45 -5.39 5.53 1.98
C ALA A 45 -4.22 4.54 1.89
N GLY A 46 -4.05 3.66 2.88
CA GLY A 46 -2.98 2.65 2.87
C GLY A 46 -3.23 1.56 1.83
N VAL A 47 -4.46 1.10 1.73
CA VAL A 47 -4.84 0.06 0.76
C VAL A 47 -5.02 0.66 -0.64
N GLN A 48 -5.54 1.87 -0.75
CA GLN A 48 -5.92 2.47 -2.03
C GLN A 48 -4.69 3.00 -2.77
N SER A 49 -3.70 3.54 -2.05
CA SER A 49 -2.45 4.03 -2.65
C SER A 49 -1.49 2.93 -3.12
N LEU A 50 -1.66 1.69 -2.66
CA LEU A 50 -0.82 0.55 -3.05
C LEU A 50 -1.54 -0.49 -3.92
N GLY A 51 -2.81 -0.78 -3.59
CA GLY A 51 -3.60 -1.86 -4.20
C GLY A 51 -4.78 -1.38 -5.04
N GLY A 52 -5.08 -0.08 -5.04
CA GLY A 52 -6.23 0.50 -5.73
C GLY A 52 -6.14 0.44 -7.27
N PRO A 53 -7.16 0.99 -7.96
CA PRO A 53 -7.10 1.26 -9.39
C PRO A 53 -5.86 2.09 -9.72
N LEU A 54 -5.24 1.84 -10.90
CA LEU A 54 -3.99 2.51 -11.31
C LEU A 54 -4.09 4.04 -11.24
N HIS A 55 -5.27 4.59 -11.56
CA HIS A 55 -5.55 6.02 -11.42
C HIS A 55 -5.32 6.54 -9.99
N GLN A 56 -5.94 5.90 -8.98
CA GLN A 56 -5.79 6.30 -7.57
C GLN A 56 -4.35 6.13 -7.09
N VAL A 57 -3.70 5.02 -7.48
CA VAL A 57 -2.30 4.76 -7.13
C VAL A 57 -1.39 5.86 -7.70
N ASN A 58 -1.55 6.23 -8.97
CA ASN A 58 -0.79 7.29 -9.61
C ASN A 58 -1.05 8.66 -8.97
N GLN A 59 -2.30 8.96 -8.63
CA GLN A 59 -2.63 10.21 -7.95
C GLN A 59 -2.02 10.30 -6.57
N TRP A 60 -2.08 9.23 -5.76
CA TRP A 60 -1.42 9.21 -4.47
C TRP A 60 0.09 9.38 -4.59
N MET A 61 0.74 8.78 -5.60
CA MET A 61 2.15 9.00 -5.88
C MET A 61 2.44 10.48 -6.21
N GLU A 62 1.64 11.11 -7.08
CA GLU A 62 1.82 12.53 -7.41
C GLU A 62 1.54 13.46 -6.22
N ILE A 63 0.52 13.17 -5.40
CA ILE A 63 0.22 13.90 -4.16
C ILE A 63 1.42 13.82 -3.21
N MET A 64 1.90 12.61 -2.89
CA MET A 64 3.02 12.44 -1.96
C MET A 64 4.32 13.07 -2.47
N LYS A 65 4.54 13.05 -3.79
CA LYS A 65 5.71 13.67 -4.42
C LYS A 65 5.69 15.19 -4.32
N LYS A 66 4.52 15.82 -4.42
CA LYS A 66 4.41 17.28 -4.56
C LYS A 66 4.01 18.00 -3.28
N ALA A 67 3.18 17.38 -2.43
CA ALA A 67 2.65 18.03 -1.23
C ALA A 67 3.75 18.57 -0.29
N PRO A 68 4.86 17.85 0.00
CA PRO A 68 5.94 18.36 0.84
C PRO A 68 6.61 19.65 0.32
N TYR A 69 6.52 19.90 -0.98
CA TYR A 69 7.22 20.98 -1.66
C TYR A 69 6.29 22.08 -2.19
N ALA A 70 4.97 21.94 -2.02
CA ALA A 70 3.99 22.89 -2.51
C ALA A 70 4.02 24.20 -1.70
N LYS A 71 4.62 25.26 -2.26
CA LYS A 71 4.76 26.56 -1.58
C LYS A 71 3.82 27.62 -2.14
N THR A 72 3.57 27.57 -3.45
CA THR A 72 2.73 28.56 -4.13
C THR A 72 1.25 28.22 -4.03
N PHE A 73 0.38 29.23 -4.17
CA PHE A 73 -1.07 29.04 -4.20
C PHE A 73 -1.49 28.04 -5.29
N ARG A 74 -0.88 28.13 -6.48
CA ARG A 74 -1.17 27.25 -7.62
C ARG A 74 -0.82 25.79 -7.33
N GLU A 75 0.32 25.54 -6.70
CA GLU A 75 0.73 24.19 -6.31
C GLU A 75 -0.22 23.60 -5.26
N LYS A 76 -0.56 24.38 -4.21
CA LYS A 76 -1.53 23.94 -3.20
C LYS A 76 -2.89 23.61 -3.80
N LYS A 77 -3.39 24.44 -4.72
CA LYS A 77 -4.63 24.19 -5.45
C LYS A 77 -4.57 22.94 -6.31
N TYR A 78 -3.41 22.63 -6.90
CA TYR A 78 -3.22 21.39 -7.63
C TYR A 78 -3.26 20.14 -6.72
N ILE A 79 -2.67 20.21 -5.53
CA ILE A 79 -2.79 19.14 -4.53
C ILE A 79 -4.25 18.97 -4.08
N GLN A 80 -4.95 20.06 -3.82
CA GLN A 80 -6.39 20.03 -3.48
C GLN A 80 -7.22 19.40 -4.60
N TYR A 81 -6.92 19.69 -5.87
CA TYR A 81 -7.57 19.05 -7.02
C TYR A 81 -7.33 17.53 -7.04
N LEU A 82 -6.08 17.09 -6.86
CA LEU A 82 -5.77 15.64 -6.81
C LEU A 82 -6.43 14.95 -5.62
N LEU A 83 -6.48 15.61 -4.46
CA LEU A 83 -7.16 15.10 -3.27
C LEU A 83 -8.68 14.99 -3.48
N ALA A 84 -9.29 15.99 -4.12
CA ALA A 84 -10.71 15.97 -4.43
C ALA A 84 -11.06 14.81 -5.37
N ASP A 85 -10.23 14.57 -6.39
CA ASP A 85 -10.46 13.50 -7.36
C ASP A 85 -10.28 12.11 -6.76
N VAL A 86 -9.25 11.91 -5.93
CA VAL A 86 -8.99 10.59 -5.31
C VAL A 86 -10.02 10.24 -4.21
N LEU A 87 -10.63 11.27 -3.60
CA LEU A 87 -11.63 11.12 -2.55
C LEU A 87 -13.07 11.26 -3.05
N ASP A 88 -13.29 11.50 -4.34
CA ASP A 88 -14.63 11.54 -4.90
C ASP A 88 -15.34 10.19 -4.72
N GLY A 89 -16.61 10.27 -4.34
CA GLY A 89 -17.42 9.11 -4.01
C GLY A 89 -17.18 8.50 -2.62
N TYR A 90 -16.33 9.07 -1.75
CA TYR A 90 -16.12 8.57 -0.39
C TYR A 90 -16.68 9.49 0.69
N VAL A 91 -17.20 8.91 1.78
CA VAL A 91 -17.75 9.67 2.92
C VAL A 91 -16.70 10.03 3.96
N ALA A 92 -15.58 9.33 3.97
CA ALA A 92 -14.47 9.56 4.90
C ALA A 92 -13.16 9.01 4.35
N THR A 93 -12.05 9.42 4.94
CA THR A 93 -10.71 8.85 4.67
C THR A 93 -10.02 8.42 5.95
N VAL A 94 -9.19 7.39 5.90
CA VAL A 94 -8.38 6.90 7.03
C VAL A 94 -7.00 6.46 6.55
N ASP A 95 -6.07 6.31 7.50
CA ASP A 95 -4.75 5.70 7.31
C ASP A 95 -3.77 6.54 6.45
N CYS A 96 -2.52 6.12 6.42
CA CYS A 96 -1.45 6.76 5.64
C CYS A 96 -1.60 6.45 4.14
N PRO A 97 -1.34 7.39 3.22
CA PRO A 97 -0.74 8.71 3.46
C PRO A 97 -1.72 9.83 3.86
N ALA A 98 -3.04 9.64 3.77
CA ALA A 98 -4.02 10.72 3.95
C ALA A 98 -3.92 11.43 5.31
N VAL A 99 -3.59 10.73 6.39
CA VAL A 99 -3.43 11.35 7.73
C VAL A 99 -2.36 12.43 7.80
N THR A 100 -1.32 12.31 6.96
CA THR A 100 -0.25 13.32 6.86
C THR A 100 -0.71 14.57 6.10
N LEU A 101 -1.91 14.56 5.52
CA LEU A 101 -2.50 15.65 4.76
C LEU A 101 -3.75 16.22 5.46
N THR A 102 -3.87 16.01 6.78
CA THR A 102 -5.03 16.48 7.56
C THR A 102 -5.29 17.99 7.37
N PRO A 103 -4.28 18.89 7.42
CA PRO A 103 -4.51 20.32 7.16
C PRO A 103 -5.07 20.60 5.77
N GLU A 104 -4.52 19.98 4.73
CA GLU A 104 -4.93 20.17 3.35
C GLU A 104 -6.34 19.62 3.10
N LEU A 105 -6.69 18.52 3.77
CA LEU A 105 -8.03 17.93 3.74
C LEU A 105 -9.05 18.82 4.44
N MET A 106 -8.68 19.49 5.52
CA MET A 106 -9.56 20.45 6.20
C MET A 106 -9.80 21.71 5.38
N GLU A 107 -8.79 22.20 4.65
CA GLU A 107 -8.97 23.30 3.70
C GLU A 107 -9.92 22.91 2.56
N LEU A 108 -9.84 21.65 2.10
CA LEU A 108 -10.69 21.12 1.02
C LEU A 108 -12.11 20.80 1.48
N TYR A 109 -12.27 20.24 2.68
CA TYR A 109 -13.54 19.83 3.28
C TYR A 109 -13.76 20.54 4.63
N PRO A 110 -14.08 21.84 4.62
CA PRO A 110 -14.20 22.63 5.84
C PRO A 110 -15.31 22.13 6.78
N ASP A 111 -16.34 21.46 6.26
CA ASP A 111 -17.45 20.92 7.05
C ASP A 111 -17.13 19.55 7.68
N ALA A 112 -16.01 18.92 7.30
CA ALA A 112 -15.63 17.62 7.83
C ALA A 112 -15.07 17.75 9.25
N ILE A 113 -15.41 16.78 10.10
CA ILE A 113 -14.80 16.65 11.42
C ILE A 113 -13.56 15.76 11.35
N VAL A 114 -12.66 15.91 12.31
CA VAL A 114 -11.43 15.13 12.40
C VAL A 114 -11.53 14.14 13.55
N ILE A 115 -11.43 12.84 13.25
CA ILE A 115 -11.39 11.78 14.26
C ILE A 115 -9.99 11.18 14.30
N ALA A 116 -9.25 11.42 15.37
CA ALA A 116 -7.92 10.90 15.59
C ALA A 116 -7.98 9.68 16.51
N THR A 117 -7.73 8.49 15.95
CA THR A 117 -7.64 7.27 16.76
C THR A 117 -6.33 7.20 17.51
N THR A 118 -6.41 6.93 18.82
CA THR A 118 -5.24 6.87 19.72
C THR A 118 -5.02 5.47 20.27
N ARG A 119 -3.80 5.24 20.77
CA ARG A 119 -3.39 4.01 21.42
C ARG A 119 -2.25 4.32 22.38
N ASP A 120 -2.10 3.50 23.42
CA ASP A 120 -0.89 3.50 24.25
C ASP A 120 0.38 3.42 23.38
N ALA A 121 1.33 4.32 23.64
CA ALA A 121 2.50 4.54 22.79
C ALA A 121 3.40 3.30 22.71
N GLU A 122 3.59 2.57 23.81
CA GLU A 122 4.40 1.34 23.84
C GLU A 122 3.73 0.21 23.06
N SER A 123 2.43 0.03 23.26
CA SER A 123 1.63 -0.95 22.53
C SER A 123 1.59 -0.66 21.03
N TRP A 124 1.47 0.62 20.66
CA TRP A 124 1.53 1.08 19.28
C TRP A 124 2.92 0.80 18.67
N TRP A 125 4.00 1.20 19.35
CA TRP A 125 5.36 1.00 18.86
C TRP A 125 5.68 -0.48 18.68
N THR A 126 5.25 -1.33 19.60
CA THR A 126 5.41 -2.79 19.46
C THR A 126 4.75 -3.30 18.18
N SER A 127 3.52 -2.86 17.87
CA SER A 127 2.86 -3.23 16.61
C SER A 127 3.53 -2.62 15.39
N MET A 128 4.03 -1.39 15.48
CA MET A 128 4.66 -0.68 14.37
C MET A 128 6.02 -1.27 14.04
N ASN A 129 6.81 -1.61 15.05
CA ASN A 129 8.14 -2.19 14.87
C ASN A 129 8.09 -3.57 14.20
N ILE A 130 7.05 -4.37 14.47
CA ILE A 130 6.79 -5.62 13.74
C ILE A 130 6.53 -5.35 12.24
N MET A 131 5.73 -4.34 11.92
CA MET A 131 5.47 -3.95 10.53
C MET A 131 6.74 -3.41 9.85
N ASN A 132 7.48 -2.54 10.53
CA ASN A 132 8.74 -1.98 10.05
C ASN A 132 9.79 -3.08 9.78
N SER A 133 9.89 -4.09 10.65
CA SER A 133 10.85 -5.19 10.47
C SER A 133 10.49 -6.09 9.28
N MET A 134 9.19 -6.38 9.08
CA MET A 134 8.72 -7.10 7.88
C MET A 134 9.09 -6.37 6.58
N MET A 135 9.00 -5.03 6.60
CA MET A 135 9.21 -4.17 5.43
C MET A 135 10.66 -3.72 5.19
N SER A 136 11.55 -3.89 6.16
CA SER A 136 12.94 -3.40 6.11
C SER A 136 13.98 -4.49 5.77
N ASN A 137 13.56 -5.74 5.59
CA ASN A 137 14.43 -6.84 5.18
C ASN A 137 15.09 -6.59 3.82
N TRP A 138 16.43 -6.67 3.79
CA TRP A 138 17.26 -6.34 2.62
C TRP A 138 16.96 -7.18 1.37
N TYR A 139 16.53 -8.43 1.56
CA TYR A 139 16.26 -9.38 0.48
C TYR A 139 14.86 -9.19 -0.14
N ILE A 140 13.97 -8.44 0.50
CA ILE A 140 12.59 -8.29 0.03
C ILE A 140 12.55 -7.66 -1.36
N PRO A 141 13.18 -6.50 -1.65
CA PRO A 141 13.15 -5.91 -2.99
C PRO A 141 13.59 -6.88 -4.09
N PHE A 142 14.61 -7.71 -3.83
CA PHE A 142 15.08 -8.73 -4.76
C PHE A 142 14.07 -9.86 -4.94
N LEU A 143 13.52 -10.37 -3.84
CA LEU A 143 12.59 -11.50 -3.84
C LEU A 143 11.32 -11.20 -4.64
N ILE A 144 10.81 -9.97 -4.57
CA ILE A 144 9.54 -9.60 -5.17
C ILE A 144 9.68 -8.82 -6.48
N MET A 145 10.88 -8.67 -7.05
CA MET A 145 11.12 -7.83 -8.25
C MET A 145 10.29 -8.24 -9.49
N TRP A 146 9.99 -9.52 -9.62
CA TRP A 146 9.25 -10.09 -10.75
C TRP A 146 7.72 -10.09 -10.52
N VAL A 147 7.27 -9.69 -9.33
CA VAL A 147 5.85 -9.59 -9.02
C VAL A 147 5.31 -8.26 -9.58
N PRO A 148 4.26 -8.28 -10.41
CA PRO A 148 3.64 -7.06 -10.92
C PRO A 148 3.25 -6.10 -9.80
N LYS A 149 3.35 -4.78 -10.05
CA LYS A 149 3.09 -3.68 -9.09
C LYS A 149 4.09 -3.53 -7.93
N VAL A 150 5.17 -4.32 -7.84
CA VAL A 150 6.17 -4.13 -6.77
C VAL A 150 7.01 -2.86 -6.93
N GLY A 151 7.27 -2.42 -8.16
CA GLY A 151 7.91 -1.12 -8.41
C GLY A 151 7.13 0.06 -7.78
N VAL A 152 5.80 -0.06 -7.70
CA VAL A 152 4.93 0.92 -7.03
C VAL A 152 5.26 0.98 -5.54
N TYR A 153 5.44 -0.15 -4.88
CA TYR A 153 5.71 -0.20 -3.45
C TYR A 153 7.06 0.43 -3.09
N GLY A 154 8.12 0.15 -3.85
CA GLY A 154 9.44 0.76 -3.64
C GLY A 154 9.39 2.28 -3.80
N HIS A 155 8.73 2.76 -4.86
CA HIS A 155 8.56 4.19 -5.09
C HIS A 155 7.66 4.85 -4.03
N TRP A 156 6.54 4.21 -3.69
CA TRP A 156 5.63 4.64 -2.61
C TRP A 156 6.38 4.79 -1.29
N ARG A 157 7.26 3.85 -0.94
CA ARG A 157 8.05 3.91 0.31
C ARG A 157 8.97 5.12 0.33
N GLU A 158 9.61 5.42 -0.79
CA GLU A 158 10.48 6.59 -0.91
C GLU A 158 9.69 7.90 -0.81
N LEU A 159 8.55 7.99 -1.49
CA LEU A 159 7.66 9.15 -1.39
C LEU A 159 7.11 9.32 0.03
N PHE A 160 6.75 8.22 0.69
CA PHE A 160 6.27 8.26 2.07
C PHE A 160 7.36 8.69 3.05
N ARG A 161 8.63 8.33 2.81
CA ARG A 161 9.81 8.85 3.53
C ARG A 161 9.87 10.38 3.52
N HIS A 162 9.57 10.99 2.37
CA HIS A 162 9.51 12.45 2.24
C HIS A 162 8.32 13.04 2.99
N MET A 163 7.17 12.37 3.00
CA MET A 163 5.99 12.80 3.77
C MET A 163 6.25 12.77 5.28
N THR A 164 6.88 11.71 5.80
CA THR A 164 7.21 11.62 7.23
C THR A 164 8.26 12.65 7.62
N LEU A 165 9.28 12.87 6.78
CA LEU A 165 10.29 13.89 7.01
C LEU A 165 9.65 15.28 7.08
N TRP A 166 8.74 15.56 6.14
CA TRP A 166 8.02 16.84 6.08
C TRP A 166 7.15 17.11 7.32
N ARG A 167 6.47 16.10 7.86
CA ARG A 167 5.54 16.28 8.99
C ARG A 167 6.16 16.12 10.36
N TYR A 168 7.10 15.20 10.50
CA TYR A 168 7.59 14.75 11.80
C TYR A 168 9.09 15.03 11.98
N GLY A 169 9.78 15.46 10.92
CA GLY A 169 11.23 15.69 10.94
C GLY A 169 12.06 14.40 10.82
N ASP A 170 11.43 13.24 10.69
CA ASP A 170 12.09 11.95 10.56
C ASP A 170 11.76 11.26 9.24
N GLU A 171 12.78 10.71 8.61
CA GLU A 171 12.61 9.94 7.37
C GLU A 171 11.87 8.61 7.60
N ARG A 172 11.75 8.14 8.83
CA ARG A 172 11.13 6.86 9.15
C ARG A 172 10.19 7.01 10.34
N ILE A 173 9.23 6.10 10.42
CA ILE A 173 8.39 5.97 11.62
C ILE A 173 9.25 5.40 12.75
N THR A 174 9.39 6.20 13.80
CA THR A 174 10.13 5.95 15.05
C THR A 174 9.16 5.86 16.23
N ARG A 175 9.68 5.55 17.43
CA ARG A 175 8.87 5.38 18.65
C ARG A 175 8.12 6.65 19.05
N ASP A 176 8.66 7.81 18.74
CA ASP A 176 8.11 9.14 19.02
C ASP A 176 7.19 9.68 17.91
N THR A 177 7.11 9.03 16.74
CA THR A 177 6.28 9.51 15.62
C THR A 177 4.80 9.62 15.99
N LEU A 178 4.26 8.72 16.83
CA LEU A 178 2.87 8.82 17.29
C LEU A 178 2.65 10.12 18.06
N GLY A 179 3.51 10.41 19.05
CA GLY A 179 3.43 11.64 19.83
C GLY A 179 3.57 12.89 18.96
N LYS A 180 4.57 12.91 18.08
CA LYS A 180 4.77 13.99 17.09
C LYS A 180 3.54 14.22 16.21
N HIS A 181 2.89 13.15 15.77
CA HIS A 181 1.66 13.24 14.99
C HIS A 181 0.49 13.78 15.80
N GLU A 182 0.32 13.31 17.03
CA GLU A 182 -0.74 13.83 17.89
C GLU A 182 -0.54 15.31 18.21
N ASP A 183 0.69 15.73 18.49
CA ASP A 183 1.04 17.14 18.72
C ASP A 183 0.83 17.99 17.46
N HIS A 184 1.19 17.46 16.29
CA HIS A 184 0.90 18.10 15.01
C HIS A 184 -0.61 18.33 14.84
N LEU A 185 -1.44 17.33 15.12
CA LEU A 185 -2.90 17.46 15.03
C LEU A 185 -3.44 18.51 16.00
N ARG A 186 -2.97 18.54 17.25
CA ARG A 186 -3.36 19.58 18.22
C ARG A 186 -3.02 20.99 17.75
N ALA A 187 -1.91 21.14 17.00
CA ALA A 187 -1.46 22.43 16.51
C ALA A 187 -2.22 22.92 15.27
N VAL A 188 -2.65 22.02 14.38
CA VAL A 188 -3.21 22.39 13.06
C VAL A 188 -4.73 22.26 12.98
N VAL A 189 -5.36 21.46 13.85
CA VAL A 189 -6.80 21.23 13.84
C VAL A 189 -7.45 22.07 14.94
N PRO A 190 -8.47 22.89 14.61
CA PRO A 190 -9.30 23.55 15.60
C PRO A 190 -9.87 22.56 16.63
N GLY A 191 -9.79 22.89 17.92
CA GLY A 191 -10.16 21.97 19.00
C GLY A 191 -11.63 21.52 18.98
N ASP A 192 -12.52 22.31 18.38
CA ASP A 192 -13.94 22.00 18.17
C ASP A 192 -14.19 20.99 17.04
N LYS A 193 -13.19 20.76 16.17
CA LYS A 193 -13.23 19.77 15.08
C LYS A 193 -12.41 18.52 15.36
N LEU A 194 -11.53 18.54 16.38
CA LEU A 194 -10.64 17.43 16.70
C LEU A 194 -11.24 16.53 17.80
N PHE A 195 -11.54 15.28 17.43
CA PHE A 195 -12.08 14.29 18.34
C PHE A 195 -11.10 13.11 18.51
N TRP A 196 -10.64 12.92 19.74
CA TRP A 196 -9.82 11.76 20.11
C TRP A 196 -10.72 10.56 20.38
N TYR A 197 -10.36 9.40 19.83
CA TYR A 197 -11.18 8.20 19.94
C TYR A 197 -10.33 6.94 20.12
N ASN A 198 -10.64 6.12 21.12
CA ASN A 198 -10.06 4.80 21.24
C ASN A 198 -11.07 3.76 20.72
N VAL A 199 -10.65 2.95 19.74
CA VAL A 199 -11.51 1.92 19.15
C VAL A 199 -12.00 0.86 20.16
N LYS A 200 -11.38 0.78 21.34
CA LYS A 200 -11.85 -0.08 22.44
C LYS A 200 -13.12 0.43 23.11
N ASP A 201 -13.44 1.71 22.95
CA ASP A 201 -14.61 2.32 23.59
C ASP A 201 -15.92 2.00 22.85
N GLY A 202 -15.83 1.36 21.69
CA GLY A 202 -16.99 0.88 20.93
C GLY A 202 -17.87 2.01 20.36
N TRP A 203 -19.16 1.71 20.18
CA TRP A 203 -20.08 2.62 19.49
C TRP A 203 -20.33 3.94 20.22
N GLY A 204 -20.45 3.93 21.54
CA GLY A 204 -20.98 5.05 22.31
C GLY A 204 -20.31 6.40 22.00
N PRO A 205 -18.98 6.54 22.22
CA PRO A 205 -18.29 7.78 21.93
C PRO A 205 -18.29 8.16 20.44
N LEU A 206 -18.13 7.18 19.55
CA LEU A 206 -18.10 7.43 18.11
C LEU A 206 -19.44 7.97 17.58
N CYS A 207 -20.55 7.38 18.02
CA CYS A 207 -21.90 7.80 17.66
C CYS A 207 -22.20 9.21 18.22
N LYS A 208 -21.71 9.52 19.43
CA LYS A 208 -21.82 10.85 20.02
C LYS A 208 -21.06 11.92 19.21
N ILE A 209 -19.84 11.63 18.77
CA ILE A 209 -19.03 12.53 17.94
C ILE A 209 -19.75 12.83 16.62
N LEU A 210 -20.33 11.80 16.00
CA LEU A 210 -20.99 11.91 14.69
C LEU A 210 -22.45 12.39 14.78
N ASN A 211 -23.00 12.50 15.98
CA ASN A 211 -24.39 12.80 16.25
C ASN A 211 -25.37 11.87 15.50
N VAL A 212 -25.15 10.56 15.64
CA VAL A 212 -25.95 9.48 15.03
C VAL A 212 -26.41 8.48 16.09
N PRO A 213 -27.51 7.73 15.87
CA PRO A 213 -27.93 6.67 16.80
C PRO A 213 -26.92 5.52 16.81
N VAL A 214 -26.84 4.83 17.96
CA VAL A 214 -26.06 3.59 18.08
C VAL A 214 -26.75 2.50 17.25
N PRO A 215 -26.05 1.83 16.32
CA PRO A 215 -26.64 0.80 15.50
C PRO A 215 -26.87 -0.50 16.29
N ASP A 216 -27.91 -1.24 15.94
CA ASP A 216 -28.23 -2.54 16.54
C ASP A 216 -27.37 -3.66 15.95
N ARG A 217 -26.05 -3.59 16.22
CA ARG A 217 -25.07 -4.61 15.84
C ARG A 217 -23.81 -4.52 16.70
N PRO A 218 -23.04 -5.62 16.86
CA PRO A 218 -21.76 -5.58 17.54
C PRO A 218 -20.78 -4.58 16.89
N PHE A 219 -19.97 -3.94 17.73
CA PHE A 219 -18.90 -3.06 17.25
C PHE A 219 -17.87 -3.87 16.46
N PRO A 220 -17.43 -3.41 15.28
CA PRO A 220 -16.48 -4.16 14.48
C PRO A 220 -15.14 -4.31 15.20
N HIS A 221 -14.48 -5.45 15.00
CA HIS A 221 -13.15 -5.70 15.53
C HIS A 221 -12.27 -6.32 14.45
N ASN A 222 -11.54 -5.46 13.72
CA ASN A 222 -10.64 -5.90 12.68
C ASN A 222 -9.22 -6.15 13.26
N ASN A 223 -8.85 -7.43 13.40
CA ASN A 223 -7.56 -7.83 13.96
C ASN A 223 -6.42 -7.76 12.93
N SER A 224 -6.05 -6.53 12.57
CA SER A 224 -5.10 -6.20 11.51
C SER A 224 -3.70 -6.84 11.61
N THR A 225 -3.30 -7.41 12.77
CA THR A 225 -1.97 -8.03 12.94
C THR A 225 -1.90 -9.41 12.30
N LYS A 226 -2.95 -10.24 12.42
CA LYS A 226 -2.99 -11.56 11.77
C LYS A 226 -3.07 -11.43 10.26
N ASP A 227 -3.87 -10.48 9.78
CA ASP A 227 -4.08 -10.27 8.35
C ASP A 227 -2.83 -9.70 7.66
N ALA A 228 -2.10 -8.76 8.31
CA ALA A 228 -0.83 -8.26 7.78
C ALA A 228 0.21 -9.38 7.59
N GLY A 229 0.31 -10.31 8.53
CA GLY A 229 1.20 -11.47 8.41
C GLY A 229 0.81 -12.44 7.29
N LYS A 230 -0.50 -12.59 7.03
CA LYS A 230 -1.00 -13.39 5.91
C LYS A 230 -0.63 -12.75 4.56
N THR A 231 -0.96 -11.47 4.37
CA THR A 231 -0.64 -10.72 3.15
C THR A 231 0.86 -10.72 2.88
N TYR A 232 1.69 -10.57 3.92
CA TYR A 232 3.14 -10.68 3.80
C TYR A 232 3.57 -12.05 3.25
N ARG A 233 3.05 -13.15 3.81
CA ARG A 233 3.37 -14.51 3.34
C ARG A 233 2.95 -14.74 1.89
N GLU A 234 1.78 -14.25 1.49
CA GLU A 234 1.30 -14.37 0.11
C GLU A 234 2.23 -13.64 -0.87
N VAL A 235 2.71 -12.44 -0.52
CA VAL A 235 3.67 -11.69 -1.33
C VAL A 235 5.02 -12.41 -1.42
N ILE A 236 5.53 -12.97 -0.32
CA ILE A 236 6.75 -13.78 -0.29
C ILE A 236 6.62 -15.00 -1.21
N LEU A 237 5.51 -15.74 -1.10
CA LEU A 237 5.25 -16.91 -1.92
C LEU A 237 5.14 -16.55 -3.40
N ALA A 238 4.44 -15.46 -3.74
CA ALA A 238 4.37 -14.97 -5.12
C ALA A 238 5.75 -14.63 -5.69
N GLY A 239 6.62 -14.00 -4.87
CA GLY A 239 8.01 -13.73 -5.24
C GLY A 239 8.80 -15.00 -5.53
N LEU A 240 8.69 -16.00 -4.65
CA LEU A 240 9.35 -17.30 -4.84
C LEU A 240 8.87 -18.03 -6.10
N VAL A 241 7.56 -18.03 -6.35
CA VAL A 241 6.97 -18.63 -7.57
C VAL A 241 7.45 -17.91 -8.83
N ALA A 242 7.50 -16.58 -8.80
CA ALA A 242 7.99 -15.79 -9.93
C ALA A 242 9.48 -16.09 -10.21
N TRP A 243 10.31 -16.22 -9.18
CA TRP A 243 11.70 -16.65 -9.33
C TRP A 243 11.83 -18.06 -9.89
N ALA A 244 11.06 -19.03 -9.38
CA ALA A 244 11.06 -20.39 -9.90
C ALA A 244 10.68 -20.43 -11.39
N PHE A 245 9.69 -19.62 -11.80
CA PHE A 245 9.31 -19.44 -13.20
C PHE A 245 10.47 -18.86 -14.03
N MET A 246 11.11 -17.78 -13.56
CA MET A 246 12.23 -17.15 -14.28
C MET A 246 13.43 -18.08 -14.43
N ILE A 247 13.77 -18.85 -13.40
CA ILE A 247 14.85 -19.85 -13.45
C ILE A 247 14.49 -20.96 -14.45
N THR A 248 13.25 -21.42 -14.46
CA THR A 248 12.78 -22.45 -15.39
C THR A 248 12.84 -21.97 -16.84
N VAL A 249 12.38 -20.74 -17.12
CA VAL A 249 12.47 -20.13 -18.45
C VAL A 249 13.92 -19.97 -18.88
N ALA A 250 14.80 -19.50 -18.01
CA ALA A 250 16.23 -19.39 -18.30
C ALA A 250 16.87 -20.76 -18.60
N ALA A 251 16.55 -21.79 -17.82
CA ALA A 251 17.03 -23.15 -18.05
C ALA A 251 16.54 -23.72 -19.40
N LEU A 252 15.27 -23.51 -19.74
CA LEU A 252 14.70 -23.90 -21.03
C LEU A 252 15.36 -23.16 -22.20
N LEU A 253 15.64 -21.86 -22.07
CA LEU A 253 16.34 -21.09 -23.09
C LEU A 253 17.77 -21.59 -23.28
N VAL A 254 18.49 -21.88 -22.20
CA VAL A 254 19.84 -22.47 -22.26
C VAL A 254 19.78 -23.84 -22.93
N TRP A 255 18.80 -24.68 -22.60
CA TRP A 255 18.63 -25.99 -23.23
C TRP A 255 18.31 -25.89 -24.72
N LEU A 256 17.40 -25.00 -25.13
CA LEU A 256 17.03 -24.79 -26.53
C LEU A 256 18.18 -24.21 -27.35
N LEU A 257 18.93 -23.24 -26.80
CA LEU A 257 20.09 -22.63 -27.47
C LEU A 257 21.28 -23.58 -27.49
N GLY A 258 21.52 -24.33 -26.41
CA GLY A 258 22.55 -25.36 -26.32
C GLY A 258 22.29 -26.53 -27.27
N GLY A 259 21.02 -26.96 -27.41
CA GLY A 259 20.60 -27.96 -28.39
C GLY A 259 20.83 -27.48 -29.83
N ARG A 260 20.56 -26.20 -30.13
CA ARG A 260 20.87 -25.61 -31.45
C ARG A 260 22.37 -25.53 -31.72
N LEU A 261 23.19 -25.17 -30.73
CA LEU A 261 24.66 -25.15 -30.86
C LEU A 261 25.25 -26.56 -31.06
N ALA A 262 24.68 -27.58 -30.43
CA ALA A 262 25.08 -28.98 -30.62
C ALA A 262 24.72 -29.49 -32.03
N VAL A 263 23.54 -29.14 -32.55
CA VAL A 263 23.12 -29.49 -33.92
C VAL A 263 24.00 -28.78 -34.96
N VAL A 264 24.28 -27.49 -34.79
CA VAL A 264 25.13 -26.71 -35.72
C VAL A 264 26.57 -27.23 -35.74
N ARG A 265 27.17 -27.52 -34.56
CA ARG A 265 28.49 -28.15 -34.49
C ARG A 265 28.51 -29.56 -35.08
N GLY A 266 27.45 -30.34 -34.90
CA GLY A 266 27.31 -31.66 -35.52
C GLY A 266 27.27 -31.59 -37.06
N THR A 267 26.60 -30.58 -37.63
CA THR A 267 26.55 -30.36 -39.08
C THR A 267 27.85 -29.82 -39.68
N GLU A 268 28.59 -28.96 -38.97
CA GLU A 268 29.91 -28.48 -39.42
C GLU A 268 31.00 -29.56 -39.32
N LEU A 269 30.99 -30.39 -38.28
CA LEU A 269 31.93 -31.52 -38.18
C LEU A 269 31.69 -32.56 -39.30
N ALA A 270 30.44 -32.77 -39.71
CA ALA A 270 30.10 -33.68 -40.81
C ALA A 270 30.53 -33.16 -42.20
N SER A 271 30.69 -31.84 -42.38
CA SER A 271 31.09 -31.23 -43.66
C SER A 271 32.61 -31.15 -43.85
N VAL A 272 33.39 -31.19 -42.76
CA VAL A 272 34.86 -31.12 -42.78
C VAL A 272 35.54 -32.51 -42.78
N LEU A 273 34.79 -33.59 -42.52
CA LEU A 273 35.35 -34.96 -42.53
C LEU A 273 35.60 -35.48 -43.96
N PRO A 274 36.79 -36.07 -44.24
CA PRO A 274 37.11 -36.71 -45.51
C PRO A 274 36.11 -37.82 -45.87
N SER A 275 35.85 -38.04 -47.16
CA SER A 275 34.81 -38.94 -47.70
C SER A 275 34.82 -40.37 -47.13
N LYS A 276 35.96 -40.84 -46.60
CA LYS A 276 36.14 -42.17 -46.01
C LYS A 276 35.45 -42.36 -44.64
N TYR A 277 34.98 -41.29 -43.99
CA TYR A 277 34.35 -41.35 -42.66
C TYR A 277 32.85 -41.04 -42.64
N ARG A 278 32.23 -40.66 -43.77
CA ARG A 278 30.79 -40.37 -43.84
C ARG A 278 29.89 -41.59 -43.60
N ALA A 279 30.40 -42.81 -43.75
CA ALA A 279 29.63 -44.04 -43.56
C ALA A 279 29.40 -44.43 -42.08
N ILE A 280 30.13 -43.83 -41.13
CA ILE A 280 30.07 -44.23 -39.72
C ILE A 280 28.96 -43.48 -38.95
N VAL A 281 28.49 -42.33 -39.46
CA VAL A 281 27.48 -41.50 -38.77
C VAL A 281 26.05 -42.00 -39.04
N HIS A 282 25.83 -42.87 -40.03
CA HIS A 282 24.49 -43.35 -40.39
C HIS A 282 24.08 -44.70 -39.76
N THR A 283 24.94 -45.36 -38.97
CA THR A 283 24.66 -46.73 -38.48
C THR A 283 24.24 -46.85 -37.02
N ASN A 284 23.95 -45.75 -36.31
CA ASN A 284 23.54 -45.82 -34.91
C ASN A 284 22.10 -45.38 -34.60
N THR A 285 21.19 -45.48 -35.58
CA THR A 285 19.74 -45.27 -35.38
C THR A 285 18.87 -46.50 -35.68
N SER A 286 19.44 -47.70 -35.63
CA SER A 286 18.63 -48.93 -35.62
C SER A 286 19.29 -50.02 -34.78
N ASN A 287 18.98 -50.07 -33.48
CA ASN A 287 18.58 -51.28 -32.77
C ASN A 287 18.38 -51.01 -31.26
N HIS A 288 17.12 -51.25 -30.85
CA HIS A 288 16.55 -51.30 -29.48
C HIS A 288 16.31 -49.99 -28.74
#